data_AF-A0A023AZ22-F1
#
_entry.id   AF-A0A023AZ22-F1
#
_cell.length_a   1.000
_cell.length_b   1.000
_cell.length_c   1.000
_cell.angle_alpha   90.00
_cell.angle_beta   90.00
_cell.angle_gamma   90.00
#
_symmetry.space_group_name_H-M   'P 1'
#
loop_
_entity.id
_entity.type
_entity.pdbx_description
1 polymer ?
#
loop_
_entity_poly.entity_id
_entity_poly.type
_entity_poly.pdbx_seq_one_letter_code
_entity_poly.pdbx_strand_id
1 'polypeptide(L)'
;MRGPRSCPVEYCRSLVSMLAGHEAFGMGLWGRSLFFQGLAEDRAARDLERRLWDSDDMKVLEWFERQVIYAQGPSVGAVVTHGMVEEYEQRSETSFTAVLEWLVPRFWSESKNSDRASAVVSRLREAYKASVLPESWFACQPESLPSWAPRSIFQGGLRSAATVAYWAYYLDTRDAMSPEQRLWNLSILARWSPAQALIHAFSDMKEHFQSIRDDREDHPTAVIKQALGLWCKHNGVDFGGATSRRVTNDLQDLARQLTIIRNGPVDSAMDLYESRLGKWVKLAALEIATSKHHYCSFLYRRYRDSMISTYFADLIHWKVPESKKRFPVACPFPFSFSRVGHTWLRYAVRLEEQFVRRLIHLLIEEHVVETGHTHEAIVWELCYQKSFRFSAPKDKFNQLYDRALNDAIVQVSIERAFDRAWKLGCAAITTMYDVSAVTNAPLLAQFPALERTTPESFTSQP
;
A
#
# COMPACT_ATOMS: atom_id res chain seq x y z
N MET A 1 -0.39 41.59 12.43
CA MET A 1 -1.10 40.32 12.17
C MET A 1 -0.76 39.86 10.75
N ARG A 2 0.07 38.81 10.60
CA ARG A 2 0.39 38.23 9.29
C ARG A 2 -0.63 37.11 9.02
N GLY A 3 -1.46 37.28 8.01
CA GLY A 3 -2.41 36.26 7.58
C GLY A 3 -1.71 35.03 6.97
N PRO A 4 -2.36 33.85 6.95
CA PRO A 4 -1.79 32.67 6.35
C PRO A 4 -1.71 32.87 4.83
N ARG A 5 -0.48 32.85 4.29
CA ARG A 5 -0.25 32.78 2.84
C ARG A 5 -0.77 31.44 2.35
N SER A 6 -1.96 31.44 1.74
CA SER A 6 -2.44 30.33 0.94
C SER A 6 -1.51 30.13 -0.26
N CYS A 7 -0.97 28.91 -0.38
CA CYS A 7 -0.20 28.51 -1.55
C CYS A 7 -1.19 28.27 -2.72
N PRO A 8 -1.03 28.87 -3.92
CA PRO A 8 -2.01 28.74 -4.98
C PRO A 8 -2.05 27.33 -5.56
N VAL A 9 -3.26 26.79 -5.69
CA VAL A 9 -3.58 25.47 -6.28
C VAL A 9 -3.09 25.35 -7.75
N GLU A 10 -2.82 26.47 -8.44
CA GLU A 10 -2.27 26.52 -9.80
C GLU A 10 -0.87 25.89 -9.92
N TYR A 11 -0.10 25.84 -8.83
CA TYR A 11 1.25 25.28 -8.83
C TYR A 11 1.28 23.75 -9.04
N CYS A 12 0.19 23.03 -8.73
CA CYS A 12 0.12 21.56 -8.85
C CYS A 12 -0.09 21.08 -10.28
N ARG A 13 -0.95 21.76 -11.05
CA ARG A 13 -1.03 21.53 -12.50
C ARG A 13 0.29 21.91 -13.17
N SER A 14 0.96 22.96 -12.69
CA SER A 14 2.30 23.34 -13.17
C SER A 14 3.33 22.23 -12.97
N LEU A 15 3.48 21.64 -11.78
CA LEU A 15 4.56 20.66 -11.52
C LEU A 15 4.39 19.34 -12.30
N VAL A 16 3.16 18.81 -12.37
CA VAL A 16 2.86 17.57 -13.12
C VAL A 16 2.87 17.82 -14.63
N SER A 17 2.33 18.95 -15.09
CA SER A 17 2.41 19.33 -16.52
C SER A 17 3.83 19.73 -16.92
N MET A 18 4.66 20.22 -15.99
CA MET A 18 6.09 20.45 -16.20
C MET A 18 6.86 19.14 -16.31
N LEU A 19 6.55 18.13 -15.50
CA LEU A 19 7.14 16.80 -15.61
C LEU A 19 6.72 16.09 -16.92
N ALA A 20 5.46 16.26 -17.34
CA ALA A 20 4.97 15.78 -18.64
C ALA A 20 5.58 16.55 -19.83
N GLY A 21 5.75 17.87 -19.72
CA GLY A 21 6.48 18.68 -20.71
C GLY A 21 7.99 18.39 -20.76
N HIS A 22 8.51 17.67 -19.76
CA HIS A 22 9.90 17.26 -19.64
C HIS A 22 10.16 15.82 -20.17
N GLU A 23 9.21 15.19 -20.86
CA GLU A 23 9.41 13.90 -21.55
C GLU A 23 10.51 13.93 -22.65
N ALA A 24 11.05 15.11 -22.99
CA ALA A 24 12.20 15.26 -23.87
C ALA A 24 13.57 15.00 -23.18
N PHE A 25 13.62 14.74 -21.87
CA PHE A 25 14.87 14.48 -21.17
C PHE A 25 15.25 13.00 -21.22
N GLY A 26 16.38 12.73 -21.89
CA GLY A 26 16.97 11.40 -21.99
C GLY A 26 17.19 10.71 -20.65
N MET A 27 17.62 9.44 -20.72
CA MET A 27 17.71 8.42 -19.66
C MET A 27 18.54 8.78 -18.38
N GLY A 28 18.83 10.05 -18.10
CA GLY A 28 19.70 10.54 -17.03
C GLY A 28 19.04 11.04 -15.74
N LEU A 29 17.72 11.31 -15.73
CA LEU A 29 17.07 12.07 -14.64
C LEU A 29 16.28 11.22 -13.63
N TRP A 30 16.56 9.92 -13.52
CA TRP A 30 15.74 9.00 -12.73
C TRP A 30 15.69 9.35 -11.24
N GLY A 31 16.82 9.74 -10.64
CA GLY A 31 16.86 10.18 -9.25
C GLY A 31 15.99 11.40 -9.00
N ARG A 32 16.06 12.42 -9.88
CA ARG A 32 15.22 13.63 -9.79
C ARG A 32 13.74 13.29 -9.93
N SER A 33 13.39 12.47 -10.93
CA SER A 33 12.01 12.05 -11.18
C SER A 33 11.40 11.40 -9.93
N LEU A 34 12.08 10.40 -9.35
CA LEU A 34 11.60 9.72 -8.15
C LEU A 34 11.42 10.68 -6.96
N PHE A 35 12.35 11.61 -6.78
CA PHE A 35 12.26 12.60 -5.72
C PHE A 35 11.03 13.50 -5.87
N PHE A 36 10.82 14.09 -7.04
CA PHE A 36 9.71 15.02 -7.27
C PHE A 36 8.36 14.32 -7.36
N GLN A 37 8.29 13.11 -7.93
CA GLN A 37 7.08 12.29 -7.91
C GLN A 37 6.70 11.95 -6.47
N GLY A 38 7.67 11.55 -5.63
CA GLY A 38 7.41 11.29 -4.21
C GLY A 38 6.89 12.52 -3.45
N LEU A 39 7.42 13.72 -3.73
CA LEU A 39 6.89 14.96 -3.16
C LEU A 39 5.46 15.29 -3.63
N ALA A 40 5.15 15.00 -4.90
CA ALA A 40 3.82 15.18 -5.44
C ALA A 40 2.81 14.22 -4.79
N GLU A 41 3.20 12.95 -4.59
CA GLU A 41 2.40 11.95 -3.86
C GLU A 41 2.15 12.36 -2.40
N ASP A 42 3.19 12.82 -1.69
CA ASP A 42 3.04 13.29 -0.31
C ASP A 42 2.09 14.51 -0.22
N ARG A 43 2.09 15.37 -1.25
CA ARG A 43 1.13 16.47 -1.34
C ARG A 43 -0.27 15.96 -1.65
N ALA A 44 -0.43 15.01 -2.57
CA ALA A 44 -1.72 14.41 -2.90
C ALA A 44 -2.35 13.74 -1.67
N ALA A 45 -1.56 13.05 -0.84
CA ALA A 45 -2.02 12.46 0.42
C ALA A 45 -2.49 13.53 1.43
N ARG A 46 -1.76 14.65 1.58
CA ARG A 46 -2.22 15.78 2.43
C ARG A 46 -3.46 16.47 1.88
N ASP A 47 -3.59 16.56 0.56
CA ASP A 47 -4.76 17.14 -0.08
C ASP A 47 -5.98 16.23 0.07
N LEU A 48 -5.82 14.90 -0.02
CA LEU A 48 -6.84 13.90 0.30
C LEU A 48 -7.40 14.11 1.71
N GLU A 49 -6.52 14.17 2.72
CA GLU A 49 -6.90 14.40 4.11
C GLU A 49 -7.69 15.71 4.27
N ARG A 50 -7.19 16.81 3.68
CA ARG A 50 -7.86 18.11 3.73
C ARG A 50 -9.25 18.06 3.08
N ARG A 51 -9.37 17.36 1.95
CA ARG A 51 -10.62 17.28 1.17
C ARG A 51 -11.67 16.45 1.88
N LEU A 52 -11.30 15.38 2.56
CA LEU A 52 -12.26 14.58 3.33
C LEU A 52 -12.91 15.36 4.47
N TRP A 53 -12.30 16.45 4.93
CA TRP A 53 -12.86 17.38 5.92
C TRP A 53 -13.51 18.63 5.33
N ASP A 54 -13.66 18.71 4.00
CA ASP A 54 -14.47 19.74 3.36
C ASP A 54 -15.96 19.48 3.67
N SER A 55 -16.75 20.55 3.82
CA SER A 55 -18.19 20.45 4.12
C SER A 55 -19.03 20.26 2.86
N ASP A 56 -18.47 20.51 1.69
CA ASP A 56 -19.13 20.36 0.40
C ASP A 56 -18.89 18.95 -0.18
N ASP A 57 -19.81 18.04 0.11
CA ASP A 57 -19.72 16.63 -0.29
C ASP A 57 -19.59 16.47 -1.82
N MET A 58 -20.23 17.33 -2.62
CA MET A 58 -20.09 17.28 -4.10
C MET A 58 -18.67 17.63 -4.55
N LYS A 59 -18.05 18.64 -3.95
CA LYS A 59 -16.63 18.97 -4.25
C LYS A 59 -15.68 17.85 -3.86
N VAL A 60 -15.97 17.11 -2.79
CA VAL A 60 -15.19 15.91 -2.43
C VAL A 60 -15.29 14.88 -3.54
N LEU A 61 -16.50 14.56 -4.00
CA LEU A 61 -16.71 13.58 -5.07
C LEU A 61 -16.10 14.01 -6.41
N GLU A 62 -16.22 15.27 -6.80
CA GLU A 62 -15.55 15.81 -8.00
C GLU A 62 -14.01 15.72 -7.89
N TRP A 63 -13.45 15.85 -6.69
CA TRP A 63 -12.02 15.64 -6.47
C TRP A 63 -11.66 14.16 -6.61
N PHE A 64 -12.43 13.25 -6.02
CA PHE A 64 -12.22 11.80 -6.14
C PHE A 64 -12.35 11.33 -7.59
N GLU A 65 -13.38 11.78 -8.31
CA GLU A 65 -13.54 11.53 -9.75
C GLU A 65 -12.27 11.96 -10.50
N ARG A 66 -11.75 13.15 -10.20
CA ARG A 66 -10.53 13.63 -10.85
C ARG A 66 -9.31 12.81 -10.54
N GLN A 67 -9.11 12.41 -9.29
CA GLN A 67 -7.98 11.56 -8.94
C GLN A 67 -8.13 10.19 -9.60
N VAL A 68 -9.29 9.56 -9.49
CA VAL A 68 -9.48 8.17 -9.90
C VAL A 68 -9.59 8.00 -11.42
N ILE A 69 -10.31 8.88 -12.11
CA ILE A 69 -10.54 8.75 -13.55
C ILE A 69 -9.43 9.43 -14.36
N TYR A 70 -8.99 10.61 -13.93
CA TYR A 70 -8.02 11.43 -14.67
C TYR A 70 -6.61 11.34 -14.12
N ALA A 71 -6.26 10.42 -13.20
CA ALA A 71 -4.84 10.27 -12.89
C ALA A 71 -4.11 9.94 -14.18
N GLN A 72 -3.07 10.72 -14.42
CA GLN A 72 -2.26 10.60 -15.60
C GLN A 72 -1.63 9.22 -15.57
N GLY A 73 -1.84 8.46 -16.64
CA GLY A 73 -1.10 7.23 -16.84
C GLY A 73 0.40 7.55 -16.78
N PRO A 74 1.23 6.61 -16.31
CA PRO A 74 2.67 6.79 -16.30
C PRO A 74 3.13 7.21 -17.70
N SER A 75 3.78 8.38 -17.78
CA SER A 75 4.45 8.81 -18.99
C SER A 75 5.46 7.76 -19.43
N VAL A 76 5.50 7.47 -20.73
CA VAL A 76 6.39 6.44 -21.28
C VAL A 76 7.83 6.85 -20.99
N GLY A 77 8.52 6.08 -20.14
CA GLY A 77 9.92 6.32 -19.76
C GLY A 77 10.14 7.02 -18.41
N ALA A 78 9.07 7.43 -17.72
CA ALA A 78 9.20 7.92 -16.34
C ALA A 78 9.51 6.77 -15.38
N VAL A 79 10.30 7.08 -14.34
CA VAL A 79 10.49 6.13 -13.23
C VAL A 79 9.15 5.97 -12.50
N VAL A 80 8.88 4.75 -12.06
CA VAL A 80 7.62 4.40 -11.39
C VAL A 80 7.85 4.41 -9.88
N THR A 81 7.05 5.16 -9.15
CA THR A 81 7.03 5.15 -7.67
C THR A 81 6.21 3.98 -7.15
N HIS A 82 6.33 3.68 -5.86
CA HIS A 82 5.45 2.71 -5.21
C HIS A 82 3.98 3.10 -5.30
N GLY A 83 3.66 4.39 -5.13
CA GLY A 83 2.30 4.91 -5.25
C GLY A 83 1.67 4.63 -6.61
N MET A 84 2.42 4.87 -7.69
CA MET A 84 1.96 4.57 -9.06
C MET A 84 1.75 3.07 -9.32
N VAL A 85 2.61 2.19 -8.78
CA VAL A 85 2.42 0.74 -8.91
C VAL A 85 1.15 0.29 -8.20
N GLU A 86 0.95 0.76 -6.97
CA GLU A 86 -0.23 0.45 -6.16
C GLU A 86 -1.51 0.98 -6.82
N GLU A 87 -1.51 2.22 -7.29
CA GLU A 87 -2.65 2.82 -7.97
C GLU A 87 -2.99 2.09 -9.28
N TYR A 88 -1.98 1.72 -10.08
CA TYR A 88 -2.20 0.93 -11.28
C TYR A 88 -2.79 -0.45 -10.95
N GLU A 89 -2.30 -1.11 -9.90
CA GLU A 89 -2.82 -2.39 -9.42
C GLU A 89 -4.30 -2.27 -8.99
N GLN A 90 -4.66 -1.20 -8.27
CA GLN A 90 -6.02 -0.91 -7.83
C GLN A 90 -6.99 -0.72 -9.00
N ARG A 91 -6.55 0.02 -10.01
CA ARG A 91 -7.36 0.33 -11.20
C ARG A 91 -7.50 -0.85 -12.16
N SER A 92 -6.51 -1.73 -12.18
CA SER A 92 -6.50 -2.92 -13.03
C SER A 92 -7.31 -4.07 -12.43
N GLU A 93 -7.75 -3.94 -11.18
CA GLU A 93 -8.56 -4.95 -10.52
C GLU A 93 -9.99 -4.94 -11.08
N THR A 94 -10.51 -6.13 -11.33
CA THR A 94 -11.78 -6.31 -12.07
C THR A 94 -12.98 -5.72 -11.34
N SER A 95 -12.95 -5.68 -10.01
CA SER A 95 -13.99 -5.09 -9.19
C SER A 95 -13.97 -3.56 -9.15
N PHE A 96 -12.95 -2.91 -9.74
CA PHE A 96 -12.85 -1.45 -9.68
C PHE A 96 -14.00 -0.72 -10.37
N THR A 97 -14.56 -1.32 -11.43
CA THR A 97 -15.70 -0.75 -12.15
C THR A 97 -16.90 -0.52 -11.22
N ALA A 98 -17.18 -1.46 -10.32
CA ALA A 98 -18.27 -1.31 -9.35
C ALA A 98 -18.00 -0.17 -8.35
N VAL A 99 -16.75 -0.02 -7.92
CA VAL A 99 -16.31 1.10 -7.06
C VAL A 99 -16.51 2.44 -7.78
N LEU A 100 -16.18 2.51 -9.06
CA LEU A 100 -16.34 3.71 -9.88
C LEU A 100 -17.81 4.10 -10.07
N GLU A 101 -18.68 3.15 -10.41
CA GLU A 101 -20.12 3.37 -10.58
C GLU A 101 -20.79 3.84 -9.28
N TRP A 102 -20.35 3.30 -8.15
CA TRP A 102 -20.79 3.74 -6.83
C TRP A 102 -20.33 5.16 -6.50
N LEU A 103 -19.03 5.44 -6.70
CA LEU A 103 -18.36 6.67 -6.26
C LEU A 103 -18.73 7.92 -7.08
N VAL A 104 -18.85 7.79 -8.40
CA VAL A 104 -18.78 8.94 -9.31
C VAL A 104 -20.17 9.43 -9.72
N PRO A 105 -20.55 10.69 -9.39
CA PRO A 105 -21.90 11.21 -9.64
C PRO A 105 -22.40 11.10 -11.08
N ARG A 106 -21.50 11.20 -12.06
CA ARG A 106 -21.86 11.11 -13.48
C ARG A 106 -22.41 9.75 -13.90
N PHE A 107 -22.15 8.69 -13.13
CA PHE A 107 -22.67 7.35 -13.38
C PHE A 107 -23.98 7.09 -12.63
N TRP A 108 -24.46 8.06 -11.84
CA TRP A 108 -25.72 7.92 -11.12
C TRP A 108 -26.89 8.26 -12.05
N SER A 109 -27.97 7.49 -11.94
CA SER A 109 -29.22 7.73 -12.68
C SER A 109 -29.85 9.10 -12.35
N GLU A 110 -29.63 9.59 -11.14
CA GLU A 110 -30.12 10.88 -10.65
C GLU A 110 -28.94 11.83 -10.37
N SER A 111 -28.63 12.69 -11.34
CA SER A 111 -27.37 13.46 -11.38
C SER A 111 -27.14 14.49 -10.26
N LYS A 112 -28.03 14.62 -9.26
CA LYS A 112 -27.93 15.61 -8.18
C LYS A 112 -28.55 15.18 -6.84
N ASN A 113 -28.54 13.88 -6.54
CA ASN A 113 -29.05 13.39 -5.26
C ASN A 113 -28.07 13.76 -4.12
N SER A 114 -28.36 14.86 -3.40
CA SER A 114 -27.55 15.36 -2.29
C SER A 114 -27.38 14.33 -1.18
N ASP A 115 -28.42 13.52 -0.96
CA ASP A 115 -28.45 12.55 0.13
C ASP A 115 -27.51 11.38 -0.20
N ARG A 116 -27.53 10.91 -1.47
CA ARG A 116 -26.57 9.92 -1.96
C ARG A 116 -25.14 10.45 -1.87
N ALA A 117 -24.91 11.70 -2.28
CA ALA A 117 -23.57 12.30 -2.18
C ALA A 117 -23.06 12.32 -0.73
N SER A 118 -23.93 12.72 0.21
CA SER A 118 -23.57 12.75 1.62
C SER A 118 -23.30 11.35 2.19
N ALA A 119 -24.09 10.35 1.81
CA ALA A 119 -23.87 8.96 2.20
C ALA A 119 -22.52 8.43 1.70
N VAL A 120 -22.19 8.63 0.41
CA VAL A 120 -20.91 8.20 -0.17
C VAL A 120 -19.73 8.89 0.52
N VAL A 121 -19.79 10.21 0.72
CA VAL A 121 -18.71 10.95 1.38
C VAL A 121 -18.58 10.56 2.86
N SER A 122 -19.68 10.28 3.55
CA SER A 122 -19.64 9.73 4.91
C SER A 122 -18.85 8.41 4.97
N ARG A 123 -19.08 7.49 4.02
CA ARG A 123 -18.31 6.24 3.90
C ARG A 123 -16.84 6.46 3.55
N LEU A 124 -16.52 7.43 2.70
CA LEU A 124 -15.12 7.81 2.41
C LEU A 124 -14.40 8.33 3.67
N ARG A 125 -15.07 9.17 4.47
CA ARG A 125 -14.55 9.68 5.74
C ARG A 125 -14.36 8.54 6.75
N GLU A 126 -15.32 7.63 6.85
CA GLU A 126 -15.23 6.43 7.71
C GLU A 126 -14.03 5.55 7.31
N ALA A 127 -13.91 5.21 6.03
CA ALA A 127 -12.81 4.40 5.49
C ALA A 127 -11.44 5.02 5.80
N TYR A 128 -11.29 6.34 5.62
CA TYR A 128 -10.05 7.04 5.94
C TYR A 128 -9.73 7.00 7.44
N LYS A 129 -10.71 7.26 8.32
CA LYS A 129 -10.51 7.19 9.77
C LYS A 129 -10.16 5.78 10.24
N ALA A 130 -10.83 4.77 9.70
CA ALA A 130 -10.62 3.36 10.05
C ALA A 130 -9.25 2.82 9.62
N SER A 131 -8.54 3.53 8.75
CA SER A 131 -7.17 3.16 8.35
C SER A 131 -6.10 3.44 9.40
N VAL A 132 -6.44 4.23 10.43
CA VAL A 132 -5.56 4.45 11.57
C VAL A 132 -5.63 3.22 12.46
N LEU A 133 -4.54 2.47 12.53
CA LEU A 133 -4.46 1.27 13.36
C LEU A 133 -4.57 1.63 14.85
N PRO A 134 -5.30 0.83 15.66
CA PRO A 134 -5.47 1.10 17.09
C PRO A 134 -4.13 1.15 17.83
N GLU A 135 -3.97 2.08 18.77
CA GLU A 135 -2.75 2.21 19.57
C GLU A 135 -2.43 0.93 20.37
N SER A 136 -3.45 0.19 20.81
CA SER A 136 -3.31 -1.08 21.52
C SER A 136 -2.52 -2.12 20.71
N TRP A 137 -2.66 -2.11 19.39
CA TRP A 137 -1.89 -2.96 18.49
C TRP A 137 -0.42 -2.55 18.45
N PHE A 138 -0.05 -1.35 18.89
CA PHE A 138 1.33 -0.88 19.03
C PHE A 138 1.85 -0.92 20.47
N ALA A 139 0.98 -0.99 21.48
CA ALA A 139 1.34 -0.97 22.90
C ALA A 139 2.26 -2.12 23.35
N CYS A 140 2.11 -3.33 22.77
CA CYS A 140 2.99 -4.46 23.09
C CYS A 140 4.41 -4.22 22.52
N GLN A 141 5.34 -3.70 23.33
CA GLN A 141 6.74 -3.55 22.94
C GLN A 141 7.49 -4.88 23.16
N PRO A 142 8.27 -5.38 22.19
CA PRO A 142 9.16 -6.51 22.43
C PRO A 142 10.16 -6.15 23.54
N GLU A 143 10.51 -7.13 24.38
CA GLU A 143 11.51 -6.96 25.45
C GLU A 143 12.88 -6.51 24.91
N SER A 144 13.19 -6.85 23.66
CA SER A 144 14.32 -6.30 22.92
C SER A 144 13.95 -6.07 21.46
N LEU A 145 14.06 -4.82 21.01
CA LEU A 145 14.10 -4.50 19.59
C LEU A 145 15.57 -4.56 19.13
N PRO A 146 15.85 -5.08 17.92
CA PRO A 146 17.18 -4.95 17.35
C PRO A 146 17.61 -3.48 17.31
N SER A 147 18.91 -3.20 17.52
CA SER A 147 19.44 -1.83 17.59
C SER A 147 19.20 -0.99 16.33
N TRP A 148 18.93 -1.65 15.21
CA TRP A 148 18.62 -1.01 13.93
C TRP A 148 17.14 -0.66 13.75
N ALA A 149 16.22 -1.17 14.58
CA ALA A 149 14.78 -0.92 14.41
C ALA A 149 14.41 0.51 14.88
N PRO A 150 13.59 1.25 14.11
CA PRO A 150 13.14 2.57 14.49
C PRO A 150 12.17 2.49 15.67
N ARG A 151 12.19 3.50 16.54
CA ARG A 151 11.31 3.59 17.72
C ARG A 151 9.84 3.83 17.36
N SER A 152 9.57 4.40 16.19
CA SER A 152 8.23 4.55 15.61
C SER A 152 8.23 3.84 14.26
N ILE A 153 7.44 2.77 14.16
CA ILE A 153 7.44 1.88 13.00
C ILE A 153 6.44 2.36 11.93
N PHE A 154 5.38 3.08 12.33
CA PHE A 154 4.28 3.44 11.45
C PHE A 154 4.00 4.93 11.50
N GLN A 155 4.22 5.59 10.36
CA GLN A 155 3.67 6.90 10.05
C GLN A 155 2.91 6.78 8.72
N GLY A 156 1.61 6.50 8.77
CA GLY A 156 0.77 6.61 7.58
C GLY A 156 -0.64 6.04 7.72
N GLY A 157 -1.64 6.87 7.41
CA GLY A 157 -2.97 6.43 6.98
C GLY A 157 -3.00 6.12 5.48
N LEU A 158 -4.19 5.84 4.94
CA LEU A 158 -4.38 5.58 3.49
C LEU A 158 -3.87 6.75 2.65
N ARG A 159 -2.97 6.45 1.70
CA ARG A 159 -2.29 7.48 0.88
C ARG A 159 -2.90 7.66 -0.51
N SER A 160 -3.75 6.74 -0.97
CA SER A 160 -4.35 6.76 -2.32
C SER A 160 -5.86 6.92 -2.24
N ALA A 161 -6.40 7.81 -3.08
CA ALA A 161 -7.84 8.01 -3.24
C ALA A 161 -8.54 6.72 -3.70
N ALA A 162 -7.90 5.92 -4.56
CA ALA A 162 -8.45 4.66 -5.00
C ALA A 162 -8.53 3.65 -3.84
N THR A 163 -7.53 3.57 -2.95
CA THR A 163 -7.61 2.71 -1.76
C THR A 163 -8.76 3.13 -0.84
N VAL A 164 -8.93 4.44 -0.59
CA VAL A 164 -10.04 4.95 0.23
C VAL A 164 -11.39 4.62 -0.40
N ALA A 165 -11.53 4.79 -1.72
CA ALA A 165 -12.77 4.46 -2.42
C ALA A 165 -13.11 2.98 -2.33
N TYR A 166 -12.12 2.09 -2.51
CA TYR A 166 -12.28 0.65 -2.34
C TYR A 166 -12.77 0.27 -0.93
N TRP A 167 -12.15 0.83 0.10
CA TRP A 167 -12.57 0.60 1.48
C TRP A 167 -13.96 1.13 1.76
N ALA A 168 -14.28 2.33 1.29
CA ALA A 168 -15.60 2.93 1.49
C ALA A 168 -16.69 2.11 0.80
N TYR A 169 -16.44 1.64 -0.42
CA TYR A 169 -17.33 0.74 -1.14
C TYR A 169 -17.54 -0.60 -0.39
N TYR A 170 -16.46 -1.19 0.13
CA TYR A 170 -16.55 -2.38 0.97
C TYR A 170 -17.42 -2.14 2.20
N LEU A 171 -17.20 -1.04 2.94
CA LEU A 171 -17.97 -0.71 4.13
C LEU A 171 -19.46 -0.47 3.83
N ASP A 172 -19.77 0.09 2.67
CA ASP A 172 -21.15 0.34 2.23
C ASP A 172 -21.90 -0.96 1.88
N THR A 173 -21.19 -1.95 1.33
CA THR A 173 -21.79 -3.16 0.77
C THR A 173 -21.62 -4.40 1.66
N ARG A 174 -20.77 -4.36 2.68
CA ARG A 174 -20.43 -5.54 3.51
C ARG A 174 -21.63 -6.20 4.18
N ASP A 175 -22.65 -5.43 4.56
CA ASP A 175 -23.79 -5.96 5.31
C ASP A 175 -24.68 -6.84 4.41
N ALA A 176 -24.60 -6.66 3.09
CA ALA A 176 -25.25 -7.52 2.09
C ALA A 176 -24.39 -8.72 1.66
N MET A 177 -23.13 -8.82 2.11
CA MET A 177 -22.22 -9.91 1.76
C MET A 177 -22.33 -11.06 2.75
N SER A 178 -22.16 -12.29 2.24
CA SER A 178 -21.87 -13.44 3.11
C SER A 178 -20.50 -13.28 3.79
N PRO A 179 -20.25 -13.95 4.94
CA PRO A 179 -18.94 -13.91 5.59
C PRO A 179 -17.78 -14.30 4.65
N GLU A 180 -18.00 -15.27 3.76
CA GLU A 180 -17.03 -15.72 2.78
C GLU A 180 -16.73 -14.65 1.72
N GLN A 181 -17.78 -13.96 1.25
CA GLN A 181 -17.63 -12.83 0.34
C GLN A 181 -16.88 -11.66 1.01
N ARG A 182 -17.13 -11.40 2.30
CA ARG A 182 -16.38 -10.39 3.06
C ARG A 182 -14.89 -10.74 3.12
N LEU A 183 -14.53 -11.96 3.52
CA LEU A 183 -13.14 -12.42 3.57
C LEU A 183 -12.44 -12.36 2.20
N TRP A 184 -13.15 -12.71 1.13
CA TRP A 184 -12.60 -12.60 -0.21
C TRP A 184 -12.30 -11.14 -0.58
N ASN A 185 -13.25 -10.21 -0.37
CA ASN A 185 -13.03 -8.78 -0.63
C ASN A 185 -11.90 -8.21 0.24
N LEU A 186 -11.84 -8.60 1.51
CA LEU A 186 -10.75 -8.23 2.41
C LEU A 186 -9.39 -8.76 1.93
N SER A 187 -9.34 -9.90 1.26
CA SER A 187 -8.09 -10.41 0.67
C SER A 187 -7.55 -9.54 -0.46
N ILE A 188 -8.44 -8.93 -1.25
CA ILE A 188 -8.08 -7.92 -2.25
C ILE A 188 -7.57 -6.66 -1.55
N LEU A 189 -8.34 -6.13 -0.59
CA LEU A 189 -7.97 -4.91 0.15
C LEU A 189 -6.65 -5.09 0.92
N ALA A 190 -6.36 -6.29 1.42
CA ALA A 190 -5.11 -6.61 2.10
C ALA A 190 -3.88 -6.47 1.20
N ARG A 191 -4.03 -6.41 -0.13
CA ARG A 191 -2.92 -6.10 -1.04
C ARG A 191 -2.35 -4.70 -0.79
N TRP A 192 -3.15 -3.78 -0.29
CA TRP A 192 -2.79 -2.37 -0.08
C TRP A 192 -2.87 -1.95 1.39
N SER A 193 -3.79 -2.54 2.16
CA SER A 193 -4.03 -2.19 3.57
C SER A 193 -4.22 -3.45 4.43
N PRO A 194 -3.20 -4.31 4.54
CA PRO A 194 -3.32 -5.61 5.22
C PRO A 194 -3.68 -5.50 6.70
N ALA A 195 -3.23 -4.46 7.38
CA ALA A 195 -3.54 -4.25 8.78
C ALA A 195 -5.03 -3.94 9.01
N GLN A 196 -5.61 -3.05 8.20
CA GLN A 196 -7.04 -2.76 8.22
C GLN A 196 -7.87 -3.99 7.84
N ALA A 197 -7.41 -4.76 6.85
CA ALA A 197 -8.04 -6.03 6.48
C ALA A 197 -8.06 -7.05 7.61
N LEU A 198 -7.00 -7.11 8.42
CA LEU A 198 -6.97 -7.98 9.60
C LEU A 198 -7.98 -7.53 10.66
N ILE A 199 -8.08 -6.23 10.93
CA ILE A 199 -9.04 -5.69 11.90
C ILE A 199 -10.48 -6.06 11.49
N HIS A 200 -10.82 -5.87 10.22
CA HIS A 200 -12.15 -6.23 9.74
C HIS A 200 -12.38 -7.74 9.72
N ALA A 201 -11.43 -8.54 9.26
CA ALA A 201 -11.55 -10.00 9.29
C ALA A 201 -11.75 -10.52 10.72
N PHE A 202 -11.06 -9.91 11.68
CA PHE A 202 -11.19 -10.23 13.10
C PHE A 202 -12.54 -9.80 13.68
N SER A 203 -13.04 -8.62 13.30
CA SER A 203 -14.39 -8.16 13.67
C SER A 203 -15.49 -9.06 13.10
N ASP A 204 -15.37 -9.45 11.83
CA ASP A 204 -16.32 -10.37 11.19
C ASP A 204 -16.29 -11.75 11.87
N MET A 205 -15.09 -12.25 12.20
CA MET A 205 -14.94 -13.48 12.98
C MET A 205 -15.61 -13.38 14.35
N LYS A 206 -15.51 -12.24 15.05
CA LYS A 206 -16.20 -12.00 16.33
C LYS A 206 -17.72 -12.06 16.16
N GLU A 207 -18.26 -11.43 15.13
CA GLU A 207 -19.70 -11.39 14.84
C GLU A 207 -20.26 -12.79 14.55
N HIS A 208 -19.56 -13.57 13.72
CA HIS A 208 -20.04 -14.87 13.23
C HIS A 208 -19.57 -16.06 14.07
N PHE A 209 -18.87 -15.80 15.18
CA PHE A 209 -18.11 -16.79 15.93
C PHE A 209 -18.89 -18.06 16.30
N GLN A 210 -20.16 -17.92 16.71
CA GLN A 210 -21.03 -19.04 17.10
C GLN A 210 -21.58 -19.82 15.90
N SER A 211 -21.72 -19.16 14.75
CA SER A 211 -22.26 -19.72 13.51
C SER A 211 -21.21 -20.47 12.69
N ILE A 212 -19.94 -20.16 12.91
CA ILE A 212 -18.79 -20.88 12.36
C ILE A 212 -18.75 -22.26 13.05
N ARG A 213 -19.57 -23.19 12.57
CA ARG A 213 -19.59 -24.59 13.00
C ARG A 213 -18.76 -25.41 12.04
N ASP A 214 -17.55 -25.75 12.46
CA ASP A 214 -16.81 -26.87 11.88
C ASP A 214 -16.54 -27.90 12.98
N ASP A 215 -16.94 -29.15 12.72
CA ASP A 215 -16.63 -30.34 13.53
C ASP A 215 -15.21 -30.88 13.22
N ARG A 216 -14.41 -30.11 12.48
CA ARG A 216 -13.06 -30.47 12.06
C ARG A 216 -12.05 -29.97 13.09
N GLU A 217 -11.55 -30.89 13.92
CA GLU A 217 -10.49 -30.60 14.91
C GLU A 217 -9.12 -30.33 14.25
N ASP A 218 -8.91 -30.83 13.03
CA ASP A 218 -7.68 -30.66 12.27
C ASP A 218 -7.87 -29.74 11.08
N HIS A 219 -6.96 -28.76 10.91
CA HIS A 219 -6.83 -27.99 9.67
C HIS A 219 -5.84 -28.71 8.74
N PRO A 220 -6.31 -29.43 7.70
CA PRO A 220 -5.41 -30.13 6.79
C PRO A 220 -4.42 -29.15 6.17
N THR A 221 -3.18 -29.58 5.92
CA THR A 221 -2.16 -28.73 5.29
C THR A 221 -2.63 -28.11 3.97
N ALA A 222 -3.56 -28.75 3.26
CA ALA A 222 -4.20 -28.22 2.06
C ALA A 222 -5.01 -26.93 2.34
N VAL A 223 -5.81 -26.91 3.40
CA VAL A 223 -6.63 -25.75 3.82
C VAL A 223 -5.75 -24.56 4.15
N ILE A 224 -4.68 -24.80 4.91
CA ILE A 224 -3.70 -23.76 5.25
C ILE A 224 -3.01 -23.21 3.99
N LYS A 225 -2.61 -24.09 3.07
CA LYS A 225 -2.02 -23.67 1.78
C LYS A 225 -3.01 -22.87 0.92
N GLN A 226 -4.30 -23.17 0.99
CA GLN A 226 -5.35 -22.45 0.25
C GLN A 226 -5.62 -21.08 0.87
N ALA A 227 -5.68 -20.96 2.20
CA ALA A 227 -5.79 -19.69 2.90
C ALA A 227 -4.55 -18.81 2.66
N LEU A 228 -3.35 -19.37 2.80
CA LEU A 228 -2.12 -18.68 2.36
C LEU A 228 -2.17 -18.32 0.87
N GLY A 229 -2.80 -19.17 0.06
CA GLY A 229 -3.18 -18.90 -1.33
C GLY A 229 -3.86 -17.55 -1.49
N LEU A 230 -5.01 -17.42 -0.85
CA LEU A 230 -5.87 -16.26 -0.93
C LEU A 230 -5.15 -14.97 -0.49
N TRP A 231 -4.51 -14.99 0.68
CA TRP A 231 -3.95 -13.77 1.28
C TRP A 231 -2.54 -13.42 0.79
N CYS A 232 -1.81 -14.40 0.25
CA CYS A 232 -0.38 -14.26 -0.03
C CYS A 232 0.07 -14.65 -1.45
N LYS A 233 -0.74 -15.36 -2.25
CA LYS A 233 -0.29 -16.12 -3.44
C LYS A 233 -0.59 -15.47 -4.79
N HIS A 234 -0.88 -14.17 -4.87
CA HIS A 234 -0.74 -13.44 -6.14
C HIS A 234 0.71 -13.39 -6.70
N ASN A 235 1.59 -14.32 -6.28
CA ASN A 235 3.03 -14.09 -6.29
C ASN A 235 3.90 -15.19 -6.85
N GLY A 236 3.48 -16.46 -6.97
CA GLY A 236 4.38 -17.51 -7.49
C GLY A 236 5.75 -17.62 -6.78
N VAL A 237 5.95 -16.98 -5.63
CA VAL A 237 7.20 -17.03 -4.87
C VAL A 237 7.05 -18.18 -3.89
N ASP A 238 7.73 -19.27 -4.22
CA ASP A 238 8.00 -20.36 -3.31
C ASP A 238 8.67 -19.76 -2.06
N PHE A 239 8.05 -19.96 -0.89
CA PHE A 239 8.71 -19.68 0.36
C PHE A 239 9.95 -20.57 0.39
N GLY A 240 11.14 -19.99 0.55
CA GLY A 240 12.32 -20.79 0.85
C GLY A 240 11.98 -21.78 1.97
N GLY A 241 12.30 -23.07 1.79
CA GLY A 241 11.65 -24.16 2.51
C GLY A 241 11.65 -24.04 4.04
N ALA A 242 12.69 -23.44 4.63
CA ALA A 242 12.78 -23.23 6.08
C ALA A 242 11.79 -22.16 6.59
N THR A 243 11.72 -21.00 5.94
CA THR A 243 10.75 -19.94 6.29
C THR A 243 9.31 -20.39 6.02
N SER A 244 9.09 -21.18 4.97
CA SER A 244 7.77 -21.77 4.69
C SER A 244 7.27 -22.66 5.82
N ARG A 245 8.15 -23.55 6.32
CA ARG A 245 7.79 -24.52 7.35
C ARG A 245 7.46 -23.82 8.65
N ARG A 246 8.29 -22.84 9.05
CA ARG A 246 8.06 -22.06 10.27
C ARG A 246 6.76 -21.26 10.22
N VAL A 247 6.53 -20.52 9.14
CA VAL A 247 5.29 -19.76 8.93
C VAL A 247 4.06 -20.68 8.93
N THR A 248 4.18 -21.89 8.37
CA THR A 248 3.10 -22.89 8.41
C THR A 248 2.83 -23.36 9.84
N ASN A 249 3.88 -23.66 10.62
CA ASN A 249 3.75 -24.08 12.01
C ASN A 249 3.15 -22.97 12.89
N ASP A 250 3.60 -21.73 12.70
CA ASP A 250 3.06 -20.57 13.45
C ASP A 250 1.59 -20.33 13.11
N LEU A 251 1.22 -20.52 11.85
CA LEU A 251 -0.16 -20.42 11.38
C LEU A 251 -1.03 -21.58 11.93
N GLN A 252 -0.49 -22.80 12.00
CA GLN A 252 -1.14 -23.95 12.63
C GLN A 252 -1.37 -23.72 14.12
N ASP A 253 -0.37 -23.18 14.83
CA ASP A 253 -0.51 -22.86 16.25
C ASP A 253 -1.55 -21.77 16.47
N LEU A 254 -1.56 -20.73 15.64
CA LEU A 254 -2.55 -19.67 15.71
C LEU A 254 -3.97 -20.17 15.42
N ALA A 255 -4.13 -21.02 14.40
CA ALA A 255 -5.41 -21.66 14.08
C ALA A 255 -5.90 -22.56 15.22
N ARG A 256 -4.99 -23.35 15.83
CA ARG A 256 -5.31 -24.16 17.01
C ARG A 256 -5.74 -23.29 18.20
N GLN A 257 -5.07 -22.16 18.44
CA GLN A 257 -5.46 -21.23 19.50
C GLN A 257 -6.85 -20.63 19.25
N LEU A 258 -7.15 -20.26 18.00
CA LEU A 258 -8.48 -19.81 17.59
C LEU A 258 -9.56 -20.85 17.88
N THR A 259 -9.29 -22.13 17.60
CA THR A 259 -10.21 -23.24 17.90
C THR A 259 -10.41 -23.44 19.41
N ILE A 260 -9.38 -23.25 20.23
CA ILE A 260 -9.51 -23.33 21.69
C ILE A 260 -10.41 -22.21 22.23
N ILE A 261 -10.21 -20.98 21.74
CA ILE A 261 -11.03 -19.81 22.13
C ILE A 261 -12.49 -20.00 21.70
N ARG A 262 -12.70 -20.64 20.55
CA ARG A 262 -14.04 -21.01 20.05
C ARG A 262 -14.84 -21.86 21.02
N ASN A 263 -14.16 -22.69 21.79
CA ASN A 263 -14.79 -23.60 22.74
C ASN A 263 -14.89 -23.01 24.17
N GLY A 264 -14.49 -21.76 24.39
CA GLY A 264 -14.49 -21.07 25.71
C GLY A 264 -15.56 -19.97 25.87
N PRO A 265 -15.64 -19.32 27.05
CA PRO A 265 -16.52 -18.17 27.28
C PRO A 265 -16.11 -16.97 26.41
N VAL A 266 -17.04 -16.43 25.63
CA VAL A 266 -16.78 -15.51 24.51
C VAL A 266 -16.05 -14.23 24.94
N ASP A 267 -16.53 -13.51 25.96
CA ASP A 267 -16.06 -12.14 26.19
C ASP A 267 -14.64 -12.05 26.77
N SER A 268 -14.28 -12.92 27.73
CA SER A 268 -12.93 -12.91 28.32
C SER A 268 -11.86 -13.55 27.43
N ALA A 269 -12.26 -14.46 26.54
CA ALA A 269 -11.35 -15.14 25.64
C ALA A 269 -10.96 -14.25 24.44
N MET A 270 -11.86 -13.35 24.00
CA MET A 270 -11.63 -12.51 22.83
C MET A 270 -10.65 -11.36 23.05
N ASP A 271 -10.67 -10.69 24.21
CA ASP A 271 -9.69 -9.63 24.53
C ASP A 271 -8.27 -10.19 24.71
N LEU A 272 -8.17 -11.35 25.38
CA LEU A 272 -6.92 -12.08 25.52
C LEU A 272 -6.39 -12.49 24.13
N TYR A 273 -7.28 -12.87 23.21
CA TYR A 273 -6.91 -13.24 21.86
C TYR A 273 -6.42 -12.06 21.03
N GLU A 274 -7.10 -10.92 21.07
CA GLU A 274 -6.64 -9.72 20.35
C GLU A 274 -5.22 -9.33 20.77
N SER A 275 -4.94 -9.36 22.08
CA SER A 275 -3.60 -9.12 22.63
C SER A 275 -2.58 -10.16 22.15
N ARG A 276 -2.94 -11.45 22.16
CA ARG A 276 -2.07 -12.55 21.67
C ARG A 276 -1.79 -12.44 20.18
N LEU A 277 -2.81 -12.18 19.36
CA LEU A 277 -2.67 -11.99 17.92
C LEU A 277 -1.79 -10.78 17.62
N GLY A 278 -2.00 -9.66 18.30
CA GLY A 278 -1.13 -8.48 18.19
C GLY A 278 0.32 -8.77 18.56
N LYS A 279 0.56 -9.50 19.66
CA LYS A 279 1.91 -9.94 20.08
C LYS A 279 2.54 -10.85 19.03
N TRP A 280 1.79 -11.82 18.52
CA TRP A 280 2.25 -12.76 17.51
C TRP A 280 2.62 -12.05 16.21
N VAL A 281 1.77 -11.14 15.71
CA VAL A 281 2.03 -10.34 14.50
C VAL A 281 3.35 -9.60 14.62
N LYS A 282 3.62 -8.99 15.79
CA LYS A 282 4.89 -8.27 16.02
C LYS A 282 6.09 -9.19 16.01
N LEU A 283 6.04 -10.32 16.72
CA LEU A 283 7.15 -11.27 16.78
C LEU A 283 7.45 -11.84 15.39
N ALA A 284 6.41 -12.25 14.65
CA ALA A 284 6.54 -12.72 13.27
C ALA A 284 7.13 -11.64 12.37
N ALA A 285 6.66 -10.38 12.47
CA ALA A 285 7.18 -9.27 11.69
C ALA A 285 8.66 -9.00 12.01
N LEU A 286 9.09 -9.00 13.26
CA LEU A 286 10.49 -8.75 13.61
C LEU A 286 11.43 -9.83 13.09
N GLU A 287 11.01 -11.09 13.16
CA GLU A 287 11.78 -12.20 12.60
C GLU A 287 11.91 -12.06 11.07
N ILE A 288 10.79 -11.81 10.38
CA ILE A 288 10.77 -11.62 8.92
C ILE A 288 11.64 -10.42 8.54
N ALA A 289 11.52 -9.30 9.26
CA ALA A 289 12.27 -8.08 9.00
C ALA A 289 13.78 -8.31 9.14
N THR A 290 14.23 -9.07 10.16
CA THR A 290 15.64 -9.41 10.38
C THR A 290 16.21 -10.19 9.19
N SER A 291 15.47 -11.21 8.71
CA SER A 291 15.87 -11.98 7.53
C SER A 291 15.97 -11.11 6.27
N LYS A 292 15.00 -10.21 6.07
CA LYS A 292 14.98 -9.31 4.90
C LYS A 292 16.03 -8.21 4.96
N HIS A 293 16.32 -7.68 6.14
CA HIS A 293 17.35 -6.67 6.34
C HIS A 293 18.72 -7.14 5.84
N HIS A 294 19.17 -8.32 6.27
CA HIS A 294 20.46 -8.89 5.84
C HIS A 294 20.50 -9.15 4.32
N TYR A 295 19.43 -9.75 3.78
CA TYR A 295 19.36 -10.04 2.36
C TYR A 295 19.43 -8.78 1.50
N CYS A 296 18.67 -7.73 1.86
CA CYS A 296 18.64 -6.49 1.10
C CYS A 296 19.93 -5.69 1.26
N SER A 297 20.53 -5.69 2.46
CA SER A 297 21.82 -5.04 2.70
C SER A 297 22.91 -5.61 1.80
N PHE A 298 23.00 -6.94 1.73
CA PHE A 298 23.92 -7.61 0.81
C PHE A 298 23.62 -7.28 -0.66
N LEU A 299 22.35 -7.38 -1.06
CA LEU A 299 21.93 -7.20 -2.45
C LEU A 299 22.24 -5.78 -2.97
N TYR A 300 21.87 -4.74 -2.21
CA TYR A 300 22.03 -3.35 -2.66
C TYR A 300 23.47 -2.84 -2.58
N ARG A 301 24.29 -3.40 -1.68
CA ARG A 301 25.74 -3.18 -1.70
C ARG A 301 26.37 -3.80 -2.95
N ARG A 302 25.93 -4.99 -3.36
CA ARG A 302 26.40 -5.64 -4.59
C ARG A 302 26.04 -4.85 -5.85
N TYR A 303 24.87 -4.21 -5.89
CA TYR A 303 24.41 -3.41 -7.04
C TYR A 303 24.76 -1.92 -6.95
N ARG A 304 25.63 -1.52 -6.03
CA ARG A 304 25.94 -0.12 -5.73
C ARG A 304 26.29 0.71 -6.96
N ASP A 305 27.23 0.28 -7.77
CA ASP A 305 27.66 1.06 -8.94
C ASP A 305 26.53 1.19 -9.98
N SER A 306 25.70 0.15 -10.11
CA SER A 306 24.50 0.20 -10.96
C SER A 306 23.46 1.18 -10.41
N MET A 307 23.30 1.26 -9.09
CA MET A 307 22.40 2.24 -8.43
C MET A 307 22.87 3.67 -8.72
N ILE A 308 24.16 3.94 -8.53
CA ILE A 308 24.74 5.28 -8.75
C ILE A 308 24.63 5.67 -10.23
N SER A 309 25.01 4.77 -11.14
CA SER A 309 24.92 5.02 -12.58
C SER A 309 23.49 5.24 -13.06
N THR A 310 22.53 4.50 -12.50
CA THR A 310 21.11 4.58 -12.89
C THR A 310 20.45 5.86 -12.39
N TYR A 311 20.65 6.22 -11.12
CA TYR A 311 19.89 7.30 -10.47
C TYR A 311 20.66 8.62 -10.32
N PHE A 312 21.99 8.57 -10.25
CA PHE A 312 22.80 9.69 -9.77
C PHE A 312 23.90 10.14 -10.74
N ALA A 313 24.14 9.45 -11.86
CA ALA A 313 25.19 9.81 -12.81
C ALA A 313 25.12 11.29 -13.25
N ASP A 314 23.92 11.82 -13.43
CA ASP A 314 23.66 13.22 -13.80
C ASP A 314 23.36 14.13 -12.61
N LEU A 315 23.64 13.68 -11.39
CA LEU A 315 23.45 14.45 -10.17
C LEU A 315 24.75 14.74 -9.42
N ILE A 316 25.86 14.18 -9.87
CA ILE A 316 27.15 14.25 -9.18
C ILE A 316 28.26 14.74 -10.12
N HIS A 317 29.29 15.38 -9.58
CA HIS A 317 30.36 16.01 -10.38
C HIS A 317 31.47 15.05 -10.82
N TRP A 318 31.59 13.87 -10.23
CA TRP A 318 32.62 12.89 -10.61
C TRP A 318 32.10 11.87 -11.61
N LYS A 319 33.02 11.32 -12.41
CA LYS A 319 32.70 10.31 -13.41
C LYS A 319 32.21 9.01 -12.74
N VAL A 320 31.03 8.55 -13.16
CA VAL A 320 30.47 7.25 -12.78
C VAL A 320 30.73 6.25 -13.90
N PRO A 321 31.18 5.02 -13.61
CA PRO A 321 31.23 3.96 -14.61
C PRO A 321 29.85 3.73 -15.22
N GLU A 322 29.78 3.67 -16.54
CA GLU A 322 28.52 3.37 -17.22
C GLU A 322 28.04 1.96 -16.86
N SER A 323 26.75 1.84 -16.57
CA SER A 323 26.09 0.55 -16.35
C SER A 323 24.81 0.49 -17.17
N LYS A 324 24.36 -0.73 -17.46
CA LYS A 324 23.03 -0.94 -18.05
C LYS A 324 21.96 -0.40 -17.10
N LYS A 325 21.33 0.71 -17.48
CA LYS A 325 20.24 1.34 -16.72
C LYS A 325 19.02 0.42 -16.75
N ARG A 326 18.44 0.15 -15.59
CA ARG A 326 17.28 -0.73 -15.43
C ARG A 326 16.52 -0.38 -14.15
N PHE A 327 15.22 -0.60 -14.15
CA PHE A 327 14.36 -0.34 -13.00
C PHE A 327 13.53 -1.59 -12.65
N PRO A 328 13.44 -2.00 -11.37
CA PRO A 328 14.36 -1.67 -10.28
C PRO A 328 15.76 -2.28 -10.53
N VAL A 329 16.81 -1.61 -10.06
CA VAL A 329 18.22 -1.98 -10.23
C VAL A 329 18.60 -3.24 -9.44
N ALA A 330 18.04 -3.48 -8.27
CA ALA A 330 18.36 -4.63 -7.43
C ALA A 330 17.42 -5.83 -7.67
N CYS A 331 16.36 -5.66 -8.47
CA CYS A 331 15.42 -6.74 -8.80
C CYS A 331 15.99 -7.64 -9.90
N PRO A 332 15.90 -8.98 -9.85
CA PRO A 332 16.31 -9.84 -10.96
C PRO A 332 15.43 -9.67 -12.21
N PHE A 333 14.21 -9.15 -12.04
CA PHE A 333 13.26 -8.94 -13.13
C PHE A 333 13.13 -7.44 -13.42
N PRO A 334 13.13 -7.03 -14.71
CA PRO A 334 12.79 -5.65 -15.07
C PRO A 334 11.33 -5.36 -14.70
N PHE A 335 11.05 -4.09 -14.43
CA PHE A 335 9.70 -3.59 -14.22
C PHE A 335 8.83 -3.85 -15.45
N SER A 336 7.60 -4.30 -15.21
CA SER A 336 6.55 -4.42 -16.22
C SER A 336 5.20 -4.26 -15.55
N PHE A 337 4.30 -3.49 -16.17
CA PHE A 337 2.92 -3.33 -15.68
C PHE A 337 2.14 -4.64 -15.65
N SER A 338 2.46 -5.59 -16.56
CA SER A 338 1.90 -6.94 -16.51
C SER A 338 2.32 -7.76 -15.27
N ARG A 339 3.23 -7.24 -14.45
CA ARG A 339 3.79 -7.90 -13.26
C ARG A 339 3.59 -7.07 -11.98
N VAL A 340 2.73 -6.05 -11.97
CA VAL A 340 2.51 -5.23 -10.75
C VAL A 340 2.02 -6.04 -9.54
N GLY A 341 1.31 -7.15 -9.77
CA GLY A 341 0.89 -8.06 -8.70
C GLY A 341 2.06 -8.80 -8.04
N HIS A 342 3.26 -8.78 -8.62
CA HIS A 342 4.42 -9.46 -8.10
C HIS A 342 5.01 -8.71 -6.88
N THR A 343 4.83 -9.29 -5.69
CA THR A 343 5.20 -8.67 -4.40
C THR A 343 6.68 -8.34 -4.29
N TRP A 344 7.57 -9.13 -4.90
CA TRP A 344 8.99 -8.77 -4.92
C TRP A 344 9.26 -7.50 -5.74
N LEU A 345 8.51 -7.29 -6.82
CA LEU A 345 8.65 -6.09 -7.64
C LEU A 345 8.16 -4.86 -6.85
N ARG A 346 6.98 -4.93 -6.22
CA ARG A 346 6.46 -3.86 -5.34
C ARG A 346 7.46 -3.49 -4.26
N TYR A 347 8.07 -4.50 -3.63
CA TYR A 347 9.08 -4.28 -2.61
C TYR A 347 10.34 -3.62 -3.14
N ALA A 348 10.86 -4.08 -4.29
CA ALA A 348 12.06 -3.49 -4.88
C ALA A 348 11.83 -2.04 -5.31
N VAL A 349 10.66 -1.74 -5.90
CA VAL A 349 10.23 -0.37 -6.22
C VAL A 349 10.18 0.49 -4.96
N ARG A 350 9.51 0.01 -3.90
CA ARG A 350 9.40 0.73 -2.62
C ARG A 350 10.77 1.03 -2.00
N LEU A 351 11.65 0.04 -1.97
CA LEU A 351 12.97 0.17 -1.38
C LEU A 351 13.85 1.15 -2.18
N GLU A 352 13.87 1.04 -3.51
CA GLU A 352 14.63 1.95 -4.37
C GLU A 352 14.09 3.38 -4.30
N GLU A 353 12.78 3.57 -4.31
CA GLU A 353 12.16 4.88 -4.13
C GLU A 353 12.57 5.52 -2.80
N GLN A 354 12.39 4.81 -1.68
CA GLN A 354 12.75 5.33 -0.34
C GLN A 354 14.24 5.64 -0.23
N PHE A 355 15.08 4.74 -0.73
CA PHE A 355 16.53 4.94 -0.76
C PHE A 355 16.92 6.18 -1.58
N VAL A 356 16.45 6.29 -2.81
CA VAL A 356 16.79 7.40 -3.71
C VAL A 356 16.33 8.73 -3.13
N ARG A 357 15.08 8.78 -2.64
CA ARG A 357 14.53 9.98 -1.99
C ARG A 357 15.34 10.38 -0.77
N ARG A 358 15.66 9.42 0.10
CA ARG A 358 16.46 9.67 1.30
C ARG A 358 17.86 10.17 0.98
N LEU A 359 18.53 9.56 -0.01
CA LEU A 359 19.86 9.99 -0.42
C LEU A 359 19.84 11.40 -1.02
N ILE A 360 18.82 11.74 -1.83
CA ILE A 360 18.67 13.11 -2.35
C ILE A 360 18.45 14.12 -1.21
N HIS A 361 17.62 13.80 -0.21
CA HIS A 361 17.48 14.66 0.96
C HIS A 361 18.80 14.89 1.69
N LEU A 362 19.58 13.83 1.96
CA LEU A 362 20.89 13.95 2.60
C LEU A 362 21.88 14.75 1.75
N LEU A 363 21.83 14.63 0.43
CA LEU A 363 22.66 15.42 -0.48
C LEU A 363 22.26 16.90 -0.51
N ILE A 364 20.97 17.21 -0.42
CA ILE A 364 20.49 18.59 -0.26
C ILE A 364 20.98 19.17 1.06
N GLU A 365 20.85 18.43 2.17
CA GLU A 365 21.34 18.85 3.49
C GLU A 365 22.84 19.14 3.46
N GLU A 366 23.65 18.26 2.86
CA GLU A 366 25.09 18.49 2.71
C GLU A 366 25.38 19.72 1.84
N HIS A 367 24.68 19.87 0.72
CA HIS A 367 24.89 20.99 -0.21
C HIS A 367 24.51 22.34 0.41
N VAL A 368 23.47 22.37 1.26
CA VAL A 368 23.10 23.54 2.08
C VAL A 368 24.24 23.92 3.03
N VAL A 369 24.85 22.94 3.70
CA VAL A 369 25.98 23.18 4.61
C VAL A 369 27.20 23.71 3.84
N GLU A 370 27.50 23.14 2.67
CA GLU A 370 28.67 23.53 1.86
C GLU A 370 28.52 24.90 1.19
N THR A 371 27.31 25.27 0.74
CA THR A 371 27.08 26.50 -0.06
C THR A 371 26.50 27.66 0.75
N GLY A 372 25.88 27.39 1.90
CA GLY A 372 25.13 28.37 2.67
C GLY A 372 23.77 28.76 2.05
N HIS A 373 23.37 28.14 0.93
CA HIS A 373 22.05 28.35 0.34
C HIS A 373 20.94 27.72 1.20
N THR A 374 19.72 28.24 1.08
CA THR A 374 18.54 27.64 1.75
C THR A 374 18.14 26.32 1.10
N HIS A 375 17.53 25.42 1.87
CA HIS A 375 17.00 24.15 1.37
C HIS A 375 16.05 24.35 0.17
N GLU A 376 15.15 25.34 0.23
CA GLU A 376 14.21 25.64 -0.85
C GLU A 376 14.91 26.10 -2.14
N ALA A 377 15.98 26.89 -2.02
CA ALA A 377 16.78 27.31 -3.16
C ALA A 377 17.44 26.12 -3.85
N ILE A 378 18.00 25.17 -3.09
CA ILE A 378 18.61 23.97 -3.67
C ILE A 378 17.55 23.05 -4.33
N VAL A 379 16.39 22.88 -3.70
CA VAL A 379 15.27 22.13 -4.31
C VAL A 379 14.80 22.80 -5.61
N TRP A 380 14.75 24.13 -5.63
CA TRP A 380 14.45 24.90 -6.83
C TRP A 380 15.49 24.65 -7.93
N GLU A 381 16.77 24.80 -7.63
CA GLU A 381 17.85 24.54 -8.60
C GLU A 381 17.81 23.11 -9.12
N LEU A 382 17.63 22.12 -8.25
CA LEU A 382 17.48 20.71 -8.64
C LEU A 382 16.32 20.50 -9.62
N CYS A 383 15.22 21.24 -9.45
CA CYS A 383 14.03 21.16 -10.29
C CYS A 383 14.25 21.81 -11.66
N TYR A 384 14.78 23.04 -11.69
CA TYR A 384 14.78 23.86 -12.91
C TYR A 384 16.12 23.86 -13.67
N GLN A 385 17.25 23.58 -12.99
CA GLN A 385 18.56 23.59 -13.62
C GLN A 385 18.99 22.17 -14.02
N LYS A 386 18.97 21.88 -15.32
CA LYS A 386 19.40 20.57 -15.86
C LYS A 386 20.87 20.27 -15.56
N SER A 387 21.70 21.30 -15.58
CA SER A 387 23.14 21.24 -15.25
C SER A 387 23.43 21.15 -13.75
N PHE A 388 22.42 21.24 -12.87
CA PHE A 388 22.65 21.13 -11.42
C PHE A 388 23.32 19.81 -11.07
N ARG A 389 24.31 19.86 -10.17
CA ARG A 389 25.05 18.71 -9.66
C ARG A 389 25.42 18.99 -8.21
N PHE A 390 25.23 18.01 -7.33
CA PHE A 390 25.64 18.09 -5.94
C PHE A 390 27.16 18.15 -5.82
N SER A 391 27.67 19.08 -5.02
CA SER A 391 29.11 19.32 -4.75
C SER A 391 29.77 18.27 -3.86
N ALA A 392 29.00 17.44 -3.15
CA ALA A 392 29.52 16.47 -2.20
C ALA A 392 30.64 15.61 -2.81
N PRO A 393 31.85 15.53 -2.23
CA PRO A 393 32.93 14.72 -2.78
C PRO A 393 32.57 13.22 -2.74
N LYS A 394 33.24 12.40 -3.56
CA LYS A 394 32.94 10.96 -3.70
C LYS A 394 32.89 10.23 -2.35
N ASP A 395 33.85 10.47 -1.46
CA ASP A 395 33.89 9.81 -0.15
C ASP A 395 32.71 10.21 0.74
N LYS A 396 32.35 11.50 0.72
CA LYS A 396 31.17 11.99 1.44
C LYS A 396 29.89 11.39 0.87
N PHE A 397 29.74 11.36 -0.45
CA PHE A 397 28.62 10.68 -1.11
C PHE A 397 28.52 9.21 -0.70
N ASN A 398 29.65 8.49 -0.62
CA ASN A 398 29.66 7.09 -0.22
C ASN A 398 29.13 6.91 1.22
N GLN A 399 29.51 7.80 2.14
CA GLN A 399 29.00 7.80 3.51
C GLN A 399 27.49 8.07 3.55
N LEU A 400 27.01 9.08 2.79
CA LEU A 400 25.58 9.39 2.70
C LEU A 400 24.79 8.26 2.04
N TYR A 401 25.38 7.58 1.04
CA TYR A 401 24.81 6.40 0.39
C TYR A 401 24.57 5.28 1.40
N ASP A 402 25.58 4.91 2.19
CA ASP A 402 25.44 3.83 3.16
C ASP A 402 24.42 4.17 4.24
N ARG A 403 24.39 5.43 4.69
CA ARG A 403 23.38 5.93 5.62
C ARG A 403 21.97 5.84 5.04
N ALA A 404 21.74 6.41 3.85
CA ALA A 404 20.43 6.37 3.20
C ALA A 404 19.97 4.94 2.92
N LEU A 405 20.89 4.07 2.50
CA LEU A 405 20.58 2.67 2.22
C LEU A 405 20.18 1.94 3.50
N ASN A 406 20.90 2.14 4.59
CA ASN A 406 20.55 1.54 5.87
C ASN A 406 19.18 2.03 6.37
N ASP A 407 18.94 3.35 6.35
CA ASP A 407 17.64 3.95 6.72
C ASP A 407 16.49 3.32 5.90
N ALA A 408 16.65 3.22 4.57
CA ALA A 408 15.63 2.68 3.68
C ALA A 408 15.40 1.17 3.88
N ILE A 409 16.47 0.37 4.01
CA ILE A 409 16.35 -1.08 4.23
C ILE A 409 15.64 -1.36 5.55
N VAL A 410 16.02 -0.67 6.61
CA VAL A 410 15.39 -0.80 7.93
C VAL A 410 13.90 -0.56 7.82
N GLN A 411 13.51 0.62 7.29
CA GLN A 411 12.10 1.02 7.19
C GLN A 411 11.30 0.01 6.34
N VAL A 412 11.76 -0.25 5.12
CA VAL A 412 11.00 -1.05 4.15
C VAL A 412 10.99 -2.54 4.51
N SER A 413 12.02 -3.05 5.20
CA SER A 413 12.00 -4.43 5.72
C SER A 413 10.96 -4.60 6.82
N ILE A 414 10.81 -3.61 7.70
CA ILE A 414 9.80 -3.65 8.77
C ILE A 414 8.40 -3.49 8.18
N GLU A 415 8.16 -2.49 7.34
CA GLU A 415 6.87 -2.30 6.63
C GLU A 415 6.41 -3.61 5.99
N ARG A 416 7.27 -4.22 5.16
CA ARG A 416 6.97 -5.49 4.48
C ARG A 416 6.71 -6.63 5.47
N ALA A 417 7.47 -6.69 6.55
CA ALA A 417 7.34 -7.78 7.49
C ALA A 417 6.02 -7.72 8.26
N PHE A 418 5.56 -6.52 8.60
CA PHE A 418 4.24 -6.33 9.16
C PHE A 418 3.12 -6.58 8.14
N ASP A 419 3.24 -6.08 6.90
CA ASP A 419 2.33 -6.43 5.80
C ASP A 419 2.14 -7.93 5.68
N ARG A 420 3.26 -8.65 5.80
CA ARG A 420 3.26 -10.10 5.75
C ARG A 420 2.59 -10.71 6.97
N ALA A 421 2.95 -10.27 8.18
CA ALA A 421 2.40 -10.80 9.42
C ALA A 421 0.88 -10.59 9.52
N TRP A 422 0.38 -9.42 9.12
CA TRP A 422 -1.05 -9.15 9.07
C TRP A 422 -1.79 -10.07 8.08
N LYS A 423 -1.25 -10.26 6.86
CA LYS A 423 -1.80 -11.22 5.88
C LYS A 423 -1.82 -12.66 6.42
N LEU A 424 -0.81 -13.05 7.20
CA LEU A 424 -0.81 -14.36 7.85
C LEU A 424 -1.89 -14.46 8.94
N GLY A 425 -2.11 -13.39 9.70
CA GLY A 425 -3.24 -13.30 10.63
C GLY A 425 -4.59 -13.48 9.93
N CYS A 426 -4.78 -12.82 8.78
CA CYS A 426 -6.00 -12.98 7.98
C CYS A 426 -6.16 -14.41 7.45
N ALA A 427 -5.06 -15.04 7.02
CA ALA A 427 -5.06 -16.44 6.62
C ALA A 427 -5.48 -17.36 7.78
N ALA A 428 -5.04 -17.08 9.01
CA ALA A 428 -5.41 -17.86 10.20
C ALA A 428 -6.90 -17.73 10.51
N ILE A 429 -7.43 -16.51 10.43
CA ILE A 429 -8.87 -16.28 10.60
C ILE A 429 -9.64 -17.04 9.52
N THR A 430 -9.17 -17.01 8.27
CA THR A 430 -9.83 -17.69 7.16
C THR A 430 -9.88 -19.21 7.33
N THR A 431 -8.90 -19.83 8.00
CA THR A 431 -8.95 -21.28 8.27
C THR A 431 -10.06 -21.69 9.23
N MET A 432 -10.70 -20.72 9.91
CA MET A 432 -11.90 -20.97 10.71
C MET A 432 -13.15 -21.13 9.84
N TYR A 433 -13.13 -20.69 8.58
CA TYR A 433 -14.25 -20.74 7.65
C TYR A 433 -14.07 -21.87 6.62
N ASP A 434 -15.10 -22.13 5.81
CA ASP A 434 -14.93 -22.94 4.60
C ASP A 434 -14.07 -22.18 3.58
N VAL A 435 -12.76 -22.45 3.62
CA VAL A 435 -11.77 -21.82 2.72
C VAL A 435 -12.10 -22.08 1.24
N SER A 436 -12.76 -23.18 0.90
CA SER A 436 -13.20 -23.44 -0.48
C SER A 436 -14.33 -22.50 -0.88
N ALA A 437 -15.30 -22.27 0.00
CA ALA A 437 -16.35 -21.28 -0.23
C ALA A 437 -15.77 -19.85 -0.36
N VAL A 438 -14.82 -19.46 0.50
CA VAL A 438 -14.14 -18.14 0.42
C VAL A 438 -13.40 -17.98 -0.90
N THR A 439 -12.66 -19.00 -1.34
CA THR A 439 -11.90 -18.91 -2.60
C THR A 439 -12.78 -18.91 -3.84
N ASN A 440 -13.98 -19.49 -3.77
CA ASN A 440 -14.95 -19.55 -4.87
C ASN A 440 -16.01 -18.43 -4.84
N ALA A 441 -16.05 -17.61 -3.79
CA ALA A 441 -16.98 -16.49 -3.62
C ALA A 441 -17.14 -15.55 -4.84
N PRO A 442 -16.09 -15.24 -5.64
CA PRO A 442 -16.21 -14.34 -6.79
C PRO A 442 -17.13 -14.86 -7.88
N LEU A 443 -17.14 -16.18 -8.07
CA LEU A 443 -17.98 -16.85 -9.06
C LEU A 443 -19.46 -16.79 -8.67
N LEU A 444 -19.76 -16.63 -7.38
CA LEU A 444 -21.13 -16.55 -6.85
C LEU A 444 -21.69 -15.12 -6.90
N ALA A 445 -20.84 -14.10 -6.80
CA ALA A 445 -21.24 -12.69 -6.81
C ALA A 445 -21.57 -12.13 -8.21
N GLN A 446 -21.15 -12.80 -9.29
CA GLN A 446 -21.42 -12.36 -10.67
C GLN A 446 -22.82 -12.74 -11.19
N PHE A 447 -23.60 -13.53 -10.44
CA PHE A 447 -24.91 -14.06 -10.86
C PHE A 447 -26.20 -13.30 -10.44
N PRO A 448 -26.21 -12.12 -9.76
CA PRO A 448 -27.47 -11.40 -9.55
C PRO A 448 -27.89 -10.45 -10.70
N ALA A 449 -27.00 -10.15 -11.66
CA ALA A 449 -27.20 -9.04 -12.60
C ALA A 449 -28.16 -9.32 -13.78
N LEU A 450 -28.78 -10.50 -13.86
CA LEU A 450 -29.67 -10.89 -14.96
C LEU A 450 -31.14 -11.06 -14.56
N GLU A 451 -31.50 -10.82 -13.30
CA GLU A 451 -32.89 -10.61 -12.90
C GLU A 451 -33.25 -9.11 -12.91
N ARG A 452 -32.96 -8.44 -14.03
CA ARG A 452 -33.66 -7.19 -14.35
C ARG A 452 -35.05 -7.58 -14.84
N THR A 453 -36.00 -7.52 -13.92
CA THR A 453 -37.41 -7.19 -14.14
C THR A 453 -37.85 -7.29 -15.59
N THR A 454 -38.50 -8.41 -15.94
CA THR A 454 -39.44 -8.46 -17.06
C THR A 454 -40.36 -7.24 -16.96
N PRO A 455 -40.47 -6.38 -17.99
CA PRO A 455 -41.47 -5.35 -18.00
C PRO A 455 -42.83 -6.04 -17.98
N GLU A 456 -43.58 -5.84 -16.90
CA GLU A 456 -44.99 -6.22 -16.87
C GLU A 456 -45.65 -5.60 -18.10
N SER A 457 -46.16 -6.49 -18.93
CA SER A 457 -46.89 -6.20 -20.15
C SER A 457 -47.95 -5.15 -19.89
N PHE A 458 -47.87 -4.03 -20.62
CA PHE A 458 -49.03 -3.17 -20.85
C PHE A 458 -50.12 -4.02 -21.48
N THR A 459 -51.09 -4.44 -20.67
CA THR A 459 -52.38 -4.90 -21.13
C THR A 459 -53.10 -3.71 -21.74
N SER A 460 -53.10 -3.65 -23.07
CA SER A 460 -54.09 -2.91 -23.82
C SER A 460 -55.45 -3.58 -23.58
N GLN A 461 -56.36 -2.87 -22.92
CA GLN A 461 -57.78 -3.22 -22.97
C GLN A 461 -58.43 -2.59 -24.21
N PRO A 462 -59.44 -3.27 -24.80
CA PRO A 462 -60.04 -2.93 -26.09
C PRO A 462 -60.86 -1.64 -26.09
#